data_AF-A0A0T9QGU9-F1
#
_entry.id   AF-A0A0T9QGU9-F1
#
_cell.length_a   1.000
_cell.length_b   1.000
_cell.length_c   1.000
_cell.angle_alpha   90.00
_cell.angle_beta   90.00
_cell.angle_gamma   90.00
#
_symmetry.space_group_name_H-M   'P 1'
#
loop_
_entity.id
_entity.type
_entity.pdbx_description
1 polymer ?
#
loop_
_entity_poly.entity_id
_entity_poly.type
_entity_poly.pdbx_seq_one_letter_code
_entity_poly.pdbx_strand_id
1 'polypeptide(L)'
;MALNEGQVITYMVDEIIETIENLTPMAQRVEKYQPPGNDMQRSQNTVWMPLEQEAPTQTGWDLTGQATGILELSVKCNLGVPDNDFFSLRADDLRDERSIRRRTQASGKKLANNVETAIAQQAVDMGSLVVTSPDAIGTGTTGWDFVADAEELMFSRELNRSAGLSYFFNPKDYKGAGHDLASKDFFGRIPEDAYKSGTIQKQVAGFNDVLRSPKLPTLAASTATGLTVNGAQSFKPEAWTADADGNRENVDNRTAVVVLSAGTGLKRGDKISFAGVKFLAQMAKNVLTHDATFTVVAVNGANVTISPKPIALSDVTLTPEQRAYANVNTTLAVAMAVNILNTTTTATNVFWADDSIRLVSQPIPISHELFSGMKTQSFSIPGVGLNGVVAYQGDISTLAGKCRIALWYAACAVRPEAIGVGLANQA
;
A
#
# COMPACT_ATOMS: atom_id res chain seq x y z
N MET A 1 34.83 -35.10 -19.81
CA MET A 1 33.40 -35.08 -20.17
C MET A 1 32.67 -34.42 -19.01
N ALA A 2 32.41 -33.11 -19.11
CA ALA A 2 31.71 -32.36 -18.09
C ALA A 2 30.20 -32.60 -18.27
N LEU A 3 29.56 -33.19 -17.25
CA LEU A 3 28.12 -33.44 -17.25
C LEU A 3 27.40 -32.15 -16.84
N ASN A 4 26.52 -31.66 -17.71
CA ASN A 4 25.68 -30.48 -17.48
C ASN A 4 24.55 -30.81 -16.47
N GLU A 5 24.85 -30.80 -15.17
CA GLU A 5 23.89 -31.11 -14.08
C GLU A 5 23.00 -29.92 -13.66
N GLY A 6 22.97 -28.85 -14.47
CA GLY A 6 22.13 -27.66 -14.27
C GLY A 6 20.74 -27.74 -14.89
N GLN A 7 20.49 -28.65 -15.83
CA GLN A 7 19.30 -28.57 -16.70
C GLN A 7 17.97 -28.96 -16.04
N VAL A 8 17.97 -29.77 -14.99
CA VAL A 8 16.71 -30.20 -14.34
C VAL A 8 16.04 -29.05 -13.58
N ILE A 9 16.83 -28.14 -13.00
CA ILE A 9 16.28 -27.02 -12.21
C ILE A 9 15.80 -25.89 -13.14
N THR A 10 16.49 -25.63 -14.25
CA THR A 10 16.09 -24.61 -15.25
C THR A 10 14.73 -24.94 -15.87
N TYR A 11 14.47 -26.21 -16.22
CA TYR A 11 13.20 -26.62 -16.85
C TYR A 11 11.98 -26.61 -15.91
N MET A 12 12.18 -26.53 -14.58
CA MET A 12 11.09 -26.49 -13.59
C MET A 12 10.49 -25.09 -13.41
N VAL A 13 11.21 -24.04 -13.84
CA VAL A 13 10.88 -22.63 -13.59
C VAL A 13 10.11 -21.99 -14.75
N ASP A 14 10.36 -22.42 -16.00
CA ASP A 14 9.83 -21.75 -17.21
C ASP A 14 8.33 -21.99 -17.50
N GLU A 15 7.69 -23.04 -16.94
CA GLU A 15 6.29 -23.40 -17.23
C GLU A 15 5.24 -22.66 -16.35
N ILE A 16 5.68 -21.67 -15.55
CA ILE A 16 4.88 -21.02 -14.48
C ILE A 16 4.11 -19.77 -14.96
N ILE A 17 4.37 -19.30 -16.17
CA ILE A 17 4.25 -17.88 -16.56
C ILE A 17 2.78 -17.39 -16.71
N GLU A 18 1.89 -18.10 -17.41
CA GLU A 18 0.60 -17.49 -17.83
C GLU A 18 -0.48 -17.38 -16.75
N THR A 19 -0.54 -18.28 -15.75
CA THR A 19 -1.62 -18.24 -14.75
C THR A 19 -1.40 -17.19 -13.66
N ILE A 20 -0.14 -16.81 -13.38
CA ILE A 20 0.18 -15.89 -12.29
C ILE A 20 -0.17 -14.46 -12.66
N GLU A 21 0.13 -14.05 -13.90
CA GLU A 21 -0.04 -12.66 -14.35
C GLU A 21 -1.47 -12.15 -14.22
N ASN A 22 -2.47 -13.01 -14.46
CA ASN A 22 -3.88 -12.63 -14.38
C ASN A 22 -4.38 -12.42 -12.93
N LEU A 23 -3.64 -12.89 -11.91
CA LEU A 23 -4.05 -12.85 -10.51
C LEU A 23 -3.23 -11.89 -9.65
N THR A 24 -2.19 -11.27 -10.20
CA THR A 24 -1.31 -10.32 -9.50
C THR A 24 -1.27 -8.93 -10.17
N PRO A 25 -2.42 -8.27 -10.40
CA PRO A 25 -2.46 -6.98 -11.08
C PRO A 25 -1.80 -5.84 -10.28
N MET A 26 -1.86 -5.85 -8.94
CA MET A 26 -1.26 -4.79 -8.13
C MET A 26 0.28 -4.87 -8.14
N ALA A 27 0.83 -6.08 -8.03
CA ALA A 27 2.27 -6.30 -8.08
C ALA A 27 2.90 -5.88 -9.43
N GLN A 28 2.15 -5.95 -10.53
CA GLN A 28 2.60 -5.46 -11.83
C GLN A 28 2.73 -3.93 -11.87
N ARG A 29 1.85 -3.20 -11.15
CA ARG A 29 1.78 -1.73 -11.17
C ARG A 29 2.74 -1.04 -10.21
N VAL A 30 2.98 -1.65 -9.07
CA VAL A 30 3.87 -1.09 -8.05
C VAL A 30 5.32 -1.01 -8.54
N GLU A 31 5.99 0.11 -8.25
CA GLU A 31 7.41 0.30 -8.53
C GLU A 31 8.26 -0.63 -7.64
N LYS A 32 9.24 -1.31 -8.24
CA LYS A 32 10.16 -2.20 -7.52
C LYS A 32 11.45 -1.44 -7.20
N TYR A 33 11.86 -1.48 -5.93
CA TYR A 33 13.08 -0.82 -5.48
C TYR A 33 14.03 -1.81 -4.79
N GLN A 34 15.26 -1.89 -5.27
CA GLN A 34 16.28 -2.80 -4.75
C GLN A 34 17.55 -1.99 -4.41
N PRO A 35 17.67 -1.49 -3.17
CA PRO A 35 18.87 -0.80 -2.71
C PRO A 35 20.08 -1.74 -2.61
N PRO A 36 21.32 -1.22 -2.56
CA PRO A 36 22.52 -2.03 -2.39
C PRO A 36 22.50 -2.83 -1.07
N GLY A 37 22.80 -4.14 -1.15
CA GLY A 37 22.68 -5.05 -0.01
C GLY A 37 23.62 -4.71 1.17
N ASN A 38 24.81 -4.18 0.90
CA ASN A 38 25.77 -3.82 1.94
C ASN A 38 25.23 -2.69 2.85
N ASP A 39 24.59 -1.69 2.25
CA ASP A 39 24.06 -0.54 2.98
C ASP A 39 22.79 -0.93 3.73
N MET A 40 21.95 -1.78 3.14
CA MET A 40 20.80 -2.39 3.82
C MET A 40 21.20 -3.20 5.04
N GLN A 41 22.27 -3.99 4.98
CA GLN A 41 22.74 -4.76 6.11
C GLN A 41 23.23 -3.87 7.26
N ARG A 42 23.94 -2.78 6.94
CA ARG A 42 24.46 -1.82 7.94
C ARG A 42 23.36 -0.97 8.58
N SER A 43 22.30 -0.67 7.84
CA SER A 43 21.14 0.11 8.28
C SER A 43 20.02 -0.76 8.89
N GLN A 44 20.29 -2.04 9.18
CA GLN A 44 19.31 -2.98 9.73
C GLN A 44 18.02 -3.07 8.88
N ASN A 45 18.18 -3.11 7.56
CA ASN A 45 17.12 -3.21 6.55
C ASN A 45 16.13 -2.04 6.53
N THR A 46 16.60 -0.85 6.91
CA THR A 46 15.83 0.39 6.85
C THR A 46 16.38 1.29 5.75
N VAL A 47 15.51 1.77 4.85
CA VAL A 47 15.83 2.84 3.91
C VAL A 47 14.96 4.04 4.18
N TRP A 48 15.59 5.21 4.20
CA TRP A 48 14.90 6.49 4.21
C TRP A 48 14.82 7.01 2.78
N MET A 49 13.60 7.29 2.32
CA MET A 49 13.33 7.88 1.01
C MET A 49 12.92 9.33 1.19
N PRO A 50 13.45 10.27 0.40
CA PRO A 50 12.98 11.65 0.44
C PRO A 50 11.55 11.73 -0.11
N LEU A 51 10.76 12.64 0.45
CA LEU A 51 9.49 13.10 -0.12
C LEU A 51 9.78 14.25 -1.09
N GLU A 52 8.86 14.49 -2.02
CA GLU A 52 8.91 15.70 -2.86
C GLU A 52 8.91 16.97 -2.00
N GLN A 53 9.69 17.96 -2.44
CA GLN A 53 9.84 19.22 -1.75
C GLN A 53 8.69 20.18 -2.06
N GLU A 54 8.07 20.75 -1.03
CA GLU A 54 7.13 21.86 -1.15
C GLU A 54 7.79 23.18 -0.70
N ALA A 55 7.53 24.27 -1.44
CA ALA A 55 8.13 25.58 -1.18
C ALA A 55 7.06 26.64 -0.90
N PRO A 56 7.23 27.47 0.14
CA PRO A 56 6.36 28.62 0.37
C PRO A 56 6.67 29.73 -0.63
N THR A 57 5.65 30.49 -1.03
CA THR A 57 5.81 31.71 -1.83
C THR A 57 5.29 32.92 -1.04
N GLN A 58 5.91 34.08 -1.25
CA GLN A 58 5.57 35.34 -0.57
C GLN A 58 5.51 36.47 -1.59
N THR A 59 4.54 37.38 -1.46
CA THR A 59 4.37 38.53 -2.35
C THR A 59 4.95 39.80 -1.73
N GLY A 60 5.69 40.58 -2.51
CA GLY A 60 6.21 41.88 -2.05
C GLY A 60 7.45 42.29 -2.84
N TRP A 61 7.73 43.59 -2.88
CA TRP A 61 8.97 44.11 -3.47
C TRP A 61 10.14 44.11 -2.49
N ASP A 62 9.86 44.21 -1.19
CA ASP A 62 10.85 44.11 -0.11
C ASP A 62 10.72 42.74 0.57
N LEU A 63 11.80 41.96 0.54
CA LEU A 63 11.92 40.63 1.16
C LEU A 63 13.00 40.61 2.23
N THR A 64 13.41 41.78 2.74
CA THR A 64 14.48 41.89 3.75
C THR A 64 14.07 41.14 5.03
N GLY A 65 14.87 40.13 5.42
CA GLY A 65 14.60 39.29 6.60
C GLY A 65 13.53 38.22 6.40
N GLN A 66 12.99 38.04 5.18
CA GLN A 66 11.96 37.04 4.86
C GLN A 66 12.52 35.79 4.15
N ALA A 67 13.85 35.59 4.17
CA ALA A 67 14.48 34.42 3.59
C ALA A 67 13.99 33.14 4.31
N THR A 68 13.40 32.21 3.56
CA THR A 68 12.89 30.94 4.07
C THR A 68 13.97 29.87 4.09
N GLY A 69 13.87 28.93 5.03
CA GLY A 69 14.73 27.75 5.05
C GLY A 69 14.36 26.71 3.98
N ILE A 70 15.17 25.66 3.91
CA ILE A 70 14.86 24.45 3.13
C ILE A 70 14.45 23.35 4.11
N LEU A 71 13.28 22.76 3.89
CA LEU A 71 12.78 21.61 4.63
C LEU A 71 12.46 20.49 3.64
N GLU A 72 13.15 19.37 3.77
CA GLU A 72 12.91 18.15 2.99
C GLU A 72 12.52 17.04 3.96
N LEU A 73 11.45 16.31 3.63
CA LEU A 73 10.88 15.29 4.50
C LEU A 73 11.32 13.91 4.08
N SER A 74 11.27 12.96 5.02
CA SER A 74 11.68 11.59 4.75
C SER A 74 10.62 10.57 5.18
N VAL A 75 10.62 9.45 4.48
CA VAL A 75 9.73 8.31 4.69
C VAL A 75 10.57 7.07 4.94
N LYS A 76 10.18 6.31 5.96
CA LYS A 76 10.87 5.08 6.35
C LYS A 76 10.27 3.86 5.65
N CYS A 77 11.08 3.12 4.91
CA CYS A 77 10.72 1.80 4.40
C CYS A 77 11.58 0.72 5.04
N ASN A 78 10.93 -0.24 5.69
CA ASN A 78 11.58 -1.35 6.37
C ASN A 78 11.32 -2.65 5.65
N LEU A 79 12.33 -3.50 5.58
CA LEU A 79 12.15 -4.87 5.11
C LEU A 79 11.68 -5.77 6.24
N GLY A 80 10.71 -6.63 5.93
CA GLY A 80 10.11 -7.57 6.88
C GLY A 80 10.89 -8.88 7.00
N VAL A 81 10.19 -9.93 7.44
CA VAL A 81 10.71 -11.31 7.46
C VAL A 81 10.56 -11.92 6.06
N PRO A 82 11.50 -12.76 5.59
CA PRO A 82 11.32 -13.46 4.31
C PRO A 82 10.15 -14.44 4.36
N ASP A 83 9.42 -14.53 3.25
CA ASP A 83 8.43 -15.55 2.99
C ASP A 83 9.12 -16.84 2.53
N ASN A 84 8.64 -18.00 2.99
CA ASN A 84 9.30 -19.28 2.76
C ASN A 84 8.28 -20.39 2.48
N ASP A 85 8.60 -21.23 1.50
CA ASP A 85 8.09 -22.61 1.45
C ASP A 85 9.24 -23.57 1.80
N PHE A 86 8.98 -24.49 2.72
CA PHE A 86 9.98 -25.42 3.23
C PHE A 86 9.41 -26.82 3.34
N PHE A 87 10.08 -27.78 2.71
CA PHE A 87 9.59 -29.16 2.66
C PHE A 87 10.70 -30.19 2.54
N SER A 88 10.41 -31.42 2.93
CA SER A 88 11.31 -32.56 2.79
C SER A 88 10.67 -33.70 2.00
N LEU A 89 11.49 -34.46 1.28
CA LEU A 89 11.11 -35.72 0.65
C LEU A 89 12.12 -36.80 1.04
N ARG A 90 11.64 -38.04 1.21
CA ARG A 90 12.52 -39.20 1.41
C ARG A 90 12.97 -39.74 0.04
N ALA A 91 14.11 -40.43 0.01
CA ALA A 91 14.69 -40.93 -1.24
C ALA A 91 13.77 -41.84 -2.08
N ASP A 92 12.82 -42.56 -1.47
CA ASP A 92 11.86 -43.42 -2.16
C ASP A 92 10.71 -42.67 -2.83
N ASP A 93 10.37 -41.47 -2.36
CA ASP A 93 9.35 -40.59 -2.96
C ASP A 93 9.86 -39.88 -4.22
N LEU A 94 11.17 -39.88 -4.47
CA LEU A 94 11.80 -39.25 -5.63
C LEU A 94 11.84 -40.16 -6.87
N ARG A 95 11.23 -41.35 -6.80
CA ARG A 95 11.10 -42.25 -7.97
C ARG A 95 10.26 -41.63 -9.10
N ASP A 96 9.30 -40.76 -8.77
CA ASP A 96 8.56 -39.94 -9.72
C ASP A 96 8.76 -38.45 -9.44
N GLU A 97 9.56 -37.81 -10.30
CA GLU A 97 9.88 -36.38 -10.18
C GLU A 97 8.68 -35.45 -10.47
N ARG A 98 7.56 -35.94 -11.01
CA ARG A 98 6.42 -35.08 -11.35
C ARG A 98 5.84 -34.38 -10.12
N SER A 99 5.82 -35.05 -8.98
CA SER A 99 5.26 -34.51 -7.74
C SER A 99 6.07 -33.34 -7.19
N ILE A 100 7.41 -33.43 -7.22
CA ILE A 100 8.28 -32.33 -6.79
C ILE A 100 8.20 -31.15 -7.76
N ARG A 101 8.10 -31.40 -9.07
CA ARG A 101 7.91 -30.36 -10.09
C ARG A 101 6.64 -29.56 -9.87
N ARG A 102 5.51 -30.23 -9.69
CA ARG A 102 4.22 -29.59 -9.41
C ARG A 102 4.22 -28.82 -8.09
N ARG A 103 4.91 -29.34 -7.06
CA ARG A 103 5.05 -28.63 -5.80
C ARG A 103 5.82 -27.32 -5.97
N THR A 104 6.99 -27.35 -6.61
CA THR A 104 7.79 -26.13 -6.87
C THR A 104 6.99 -25.08 -7.65
N GLN A 105 6.22 -25.50 -8.66
CA GLN A 105 5.32 -24.61 -9.40
C GLN A 105 4.22 -24.01 -8.51
N ALA A 106 3.59 -24.84 -7.66
CA ALA A 106 2.56 -24.37 -6.73
C ALA A 106 3.13 -23.38 -5.70
N SER A 107 4.36 -23.60 -5.22
CA SER A 107 5.06 -22.70 -4.31
C SER A 107 5.34 -21.34 -4.95
N GLY A 108 5.79 -21.32 -6.21
CA GLY A 108 5.97 -20.08 -6.97
C GLY A 108 4.67 -19.27 -7.08
N LYS A 109 3.56 -19.93 -7.44
CA LYS A 109 2.23 -19.31 -7.49
C LYS A 109 1.77 -18.78 -6.13
N LYS A 110 2.06 -19.52 -5.04
CA LYS A 110 1.69 -19.12 -3.68
C LYS A 110 2.49 -17.92 -3.20
N LEU A 111 3.79 -17.87 -3.46
CA LEU A 111 4.65 -16.73 -3.13
C LEU A 111 4.20 -15.47 -3.88
N ALA A 112 3.91 -15.57 -5.18
CA ALA A 112 3.37 -14.45 -5.96
C ALA A 112 2.05 -13.90 -5.37
N ASN A 113 1.15 -14.80 -4.97
CA ASN A 113 -0.11 -14.45 -4.32
C ASN A 113 0.09 -13.77 -2.95
N ASN A 114 1.07 -14.20 -2.18
CA ASN A 114 1.38 -13.56 -0.90
C ASN A 114 1.89 -12.13 -1.09
N VAL A 115 2.70 -11.87 -2.14
CA VAL A 115 3.14 -10.51 -2.50
C VAL A 115 1.95 -9.59 -2.82
N GLU A 116 1.03 -10.04 -3.67
CA GLU A 116 -0.18 -9.30 -4.02
C GLU A 116 -1.04 -8.99 -2.79
N THR A 117 -1.22 -9.98 -1.89
CA THR A 117 -1.99 -9.82 -0.66
C THR A 117 -1.34 -8.82 0.30
N ALA A 118 0.00 -8.83 0.40
CA ALA A 118 0.74 -7.89 1.23
C ALA A 118 0.59 -6.44 0.72
N ILE A 119 0.62 -6.23 -0.60
CA ILE A 119 0.36 -4.91 -1.21
C ILE A 119 -1.08 -4.47 -0.91
N ALA A 120 -2.06 -5.35 -1.11
CA ALA A 120 -3.46 -5.06 -0.83
C ALA A 120 -3.71 -4.66 0.63
N GLN A 121 -3.14 -5.42 1.57
CA GLN A 121 -3.26 -5.14 2.99
C GLN A 121 -2.58 -3.81 3.35
N GLN A 122 -1.38 -3.56 2.83
CA GLN A 122 -0.66 -2.31 3.07
C GLN A 122 -1.43 -1.09 2.53
N ALA A 123 -2.07 -1.22 1.37
CA ALA A 123 -2.89 -0.16 0.81
C ALA A 123 -4.12 0.14 1.67
N VAL A 124 -4.79 -0.89 2.22
CA VAL A 124 -5.93 -0.70 3.12
C VAL A 124 -5.52 -0.17 4.48
N ASP A 125 -4.39 -0.63 5.02
CA ASP A 125 -3.89 -0.24 6.35
C ASP A 125 -3.32 1.19 6.39
N MET A 126 -2.91 1.75 5.25
CA MET A 126 -2.33 3.10 5.16
C MET A 126 -3.09 4.03 4.20
N GLY A 127 -4.16 3.58 3.55
CA GLY A 127 -4.95 4.41 2.64
C GLY A 127 -5.63 5.55 3.38
N SER A 128 -5.34 6.79 3.02
CA SER A 128 -5.88 7.97 3.67
C SER A 128 -7.20 8.44 3.11
N LEU A 129 -7.40 8.30 1.80
CA LEU A 129 -8.60 8.73 1.09
C LEU A 129 -9.68 7.68 1.32
N VAL A 130 -10.86 8.11 1.76
CA VAL A 130 -11.98 7.20 1.99
C VAL A 130 -13.19 7.69 1.24
N VAL A 131 -13.71 6.84 0.36
CA VAL A 131 -14.97 7.07 -0.34
C VAL A 131 -16.00 6.12 0.24
N THR A 132 -17.01 6.66 0.91
CA THR A 132 -18.10 5.87 1.49
C THR A 132 -19.36 6.05 0.67
N SER A 133 -20.09 4.96 0.43
CA SER A 133 -21.47 5.03 -0.06
C SER A 133 -22.42 4.39 0.96
N PRO A 134 -23.61 4.96 1.22
CA PRO A 134 -24.61 4.34 2.08
C PRO A 134 -25.17 3.04 1.49
N ASP A 135 -25.20 2.92 0.16
CA ASP A 135 -25.78 1.78 -0.55
C ASP A 135 -24.71 0.86 -1.13
N ALA A 136 -25.11 -0.37 -1.45
CA ALA A 136 -24.28 -1.26 -2.25
C ALA A 136 -24.21 -0.79 -3.71
N ILE A 137 -23.07 -1.06 -4.36
CA ILE A 137 -22.88 -0.77 -5.78
C ILE A 137 -23.84 -1.65 -6.60
N GLY A 138 -24.68 -1.01 -7.41
CA GLY A 138 -25.69 -1.65 -8.26
C GLY A 138 -27.12 -1.68 -7.70
N THR A 139 -27.38 -1.16 -6.49
CA THR A 139 -28.75 -1.04 -5.93
C THR A 139 -29.25 0.40 -5.78
N GLY A 140 -28.33 1.36 -5.63
CA GLY A 140 -28.64 2.79 -5.48
C GLY A 140 -27.48 3.69 -5.91
N THR A 141 -26.24 3.24 -5.67
CA THR A 141 -25.02 3.84 -6.23
C THR A 141 -24.60 3.12 -7.49
N THR A 142 -24.35 3.85 -8.58
CA THR A 142 -23.82 3.26 -9.81
C THR A 142 -22.33 2.97 -9.64
N GLY A 143 -21.82 2.01 -10.43
CA GLY A 143 -20.38 1.72 -10.43
C GLY A 143 -19.56 2.89 -10.98
N TRP A 144 -20.15 3.73 -11.84
CA TRP A 144 -19.47 4.88 -12.42
C TRP A 144 -19.34 6.01 -11.41
N ASP A 145 -20.42 6.38 -10.71
CA ASP A 145 -20.39 7.45 -9.70
C ASP A 145 -19.36 7.14 -8.62
N PHE A 146 -19.33 5.90 -8.14
CA PHE A 146 -18.39 5.48 -7.08
C PHE A 146 -16.91 5.57 -7.48
N VAL A 147 -16.60 5.35 -8.77
CA VAL A 147 -15.23 5.52 -9.28
C VAL A 147 -14.94 6.99 -9.55
N ALA A 148 -15.93 7.75 -10.05
CA ALA A 148 -15.78 9.18 -10.28
C ALA A 148 -15.54 9.96 -8.98
N ASP A 149 -16.22 9.63 -7.89
CA ASP A 149 -15.99 10.24 -6.57
C ASP A 149 -14.54 10.04 -6.09
N ALA A 150 -13.96 8.87 -6.39
CA ALA A 150 -12.55 8.58 -6.07
C ALA A 150 -11.59 9.44 -6.91
N GLU A 151 -11.91 9.67 -8.18
CA GLU A 151 -11.11 10.56 -9.05
C GLU A 151 -11.26 12.02 -8.63
N GLU A 152 -12.48 12.50 -8.35
CA GLU A 152 -12.72 13.87 -7.89
C GLU A 152 -11.91 14.16 -6.63
N LEU A 153 -11.90 13.23 -5.67
CA LEU A 153 -11.15 13.38 -4.42
C LEU A 153 -9.63 13.42 -4.66
N MET A 154 -9.11 12.65 -5.61
CA MET A 154 -7.68 12.68 -5.95
C MET A 154 -7.29 13.92 -6.76
N PHE A 155 -8.14 14.33 -7.71
CA PHE A 155 -7.92 15.44 -8.61
C PHE A 155 -8.02 16.78 -7.87
N SER A 156 -9.06 16.96 -7.06
CA SER A 156 -9.28 18.16 -6.25
C SER A 156 -8.17 18.40 -5.22
N ARG A 157 -7.51 17.32 -4.77
CA ARG A 157 -6.32 17.40 -3.91
C ARG A 157 -4.99 17.57 -4.66
N GLU A 158 -5.02 17.55 -6.00
CA GLU A 158 -3.85 17.69 -6.88
C GLU A 158 -2.82 16.56 -6.71
N LEU A 159 -3.31 15.33 -6.46
CA LEU A 159 -2.45 14.17 -6.16
C LEU A 159 -1.97 13.43 -7.42
N ASN A 160 -2.64 13.63 -8.57
CA ASN A 160 -2.27 13.01 -9.83
C ASN A 160 -1.10 13.77 -10.49
N ARG A 161 0.14 13.33 -10.20
CA ARG A 161 1.39 14.00 -10.59
C ARG A 161 2.15 13.29 -11.72
N SER A 162 1.41 12.72 -12.69
CA SER A 162 1.95 12.13 -13.95
C SER A 162 2.33 10.63 -13.91
N ALA A 163 2.25 9.95 -12.76
CA ALA A 163 2.58 8.53 -12.64
C ALA A 163 1.45 7.58 -13.16
N GLY A 164 0.24 8.11 -13.34
CA GLY A 164 -0.95 7.31 -13.65
C GLY A 164 -1.77 6.96 -12.40
N LEU A 165 -3.07 6.73 -12.60
CA LEU A 165 -4.01 6.34 -11.55
C LEU A 165 -4.53 4.92 -11.81
N SER A 166 -4.53 4.10 -10.76
CA SER A 166 -5.05 2.73 -10.80
C SER A 166 -6.19 2.54 -9.82
N TYR A 167 -7.25 1.85 -10.25
CA TYR A 167 -8.39 1.46 -9.42
C TYR A 167 -8.56 -0.06 -9.43
N PHE A 168 -8.80 -0.64 -8.25
CA PHE A 168 -8.97 -2.08 -8.05
C PHE A 168 -10.31 -2.37 -7.37
N PHE A 169 -11.20 -3.01 -8.12
CA PHE A 169 -12.45 -3.53 -7.60
C PHE A 169 -12.28 -4.88 -6.92
N ASN A 170 -13.07 -5.10 -5.87
CA ASN A 170 -13.35 -6.44 -5.39
C ASN A 170 -14.28 -7.17 -6.39
N PRO A 171 -14.34 -8.51 -6.36
CA PRO A 171 -15.14 -9.26 -7.33
C PRO A 171 -16.65 -9.01 -7.26
N LYS A 172 -17.19 -8.64 -6.09
CA LYS A 172 -18.62 -8.45 -5.86
C LYS A 172 -19.10 -7.14 -6.48
N ASP A 173 -18.40 -6.06 -6.19
CA ASP A 173 -18.71 -4.71 -6.62
C ASP A 173 -18.40 -4.54 -8.11
N TYR A 174 -17.37 -5.22 -8.63
CA TYR A 174 -17.13 -5.30 -10.06
C TYR A 174 -18.33 -5.88 -10.82
N LYS A 175 -18.97 -6.92 -10.25
CA LYS A 175 -20.21 -7.48 -10.83
C LYS A 175 -21.36 -6.49 -10.74
N GLY A 176 -21.50 -5.77 -9.62
CA GLY A 176 -22.52 -4.74 -9.45
C GLY A 176 -22.39 -3.61 -10.49
N ALA A 177 -21.17 -3.14 -10.72
CA ALA A 177 -20.86 -2.14 -11.72
C ALA A 177 -21.09 -2.65 -13.17
N GLY A 178 -20.75 -3.91 -13.45
CA GLY A 178 -21.07 -4.53 -14.74
C GLY A 178 -22.57 -4.73 -14.99
N HIS A 179 -23.34 -5.03 -13.93
CA HIS A 179 -24.79 -5.19 -14.02
C HIS A 179 -25.51 -3.87 -14.39
N ASP A 180 -25.06 -2.74 -13.85
CA ASP A 180 -25.58 -1.42 -14.24
C ASP A 180 -25.43 -1.17 -15.75
N LEU A 181 -24.28 -1.52 -16.34
CA LEU A 181 -24.06 -1.41 -17.78
C LEU A 181 -24.93 -2.36 -18.60
N ALA A 182 -25.10 -3.60 -18.14
CA ALA A 182 -25.90 -4.61 -18.83
C ALA A 182 -27.42 -4.35 -18.77
N SER A 183 -27.87 -3.53 -17.81
CA SER A 183 -29.28 -3.14 -17.68
C SER A 183 -29.72 -2.07 -18.70
N LYS A 184 -28.76 -1.43 -19.38
CA LYS A 184 -29.01 -0.41 -20.40
C LYS A 184 -29.21 -1.08 -21.76
N ASP A 185 -29.94 -0.43 -22.66
CA ASP A 185 -30.17 -0.95 -24.01
C ASP A 185 -28.84 -1.25 -24.71
N PHE A 186 -28.76 -2.42 -25.36
CA PHE A 186 -27.56 -2.91 -26.04
C PHE A 186 -27.30 -2.15 -27.34
N PHE A 187 -26.84 -0.90 -27.22
CA PHE A 187 -26.41 -0.08 -28.34
C PHE A 187 -24.97 0.41 -28.12
N GLY A 188 -24.05 -0.08 -28.96
CA GLY A 188 -22.64 0.27 -28.91
C GLY A 188 -21.75 -0.74 -28.17
N ARG A 189 -20.42 -0.55 -28.29
CA ARG A 189 -19.41 -1.53 -27.84
C ARG A 189 -19.39 -1.75 -26.32
N ILE A 190 -19.63 -0.71 -25.53
CA ILE A 190 -19.49 -0.77 -24.06
C ILE A 190 -20.48 -1.73 -23.40
N PRO A 191 -21.82 -1.59 -23.60
CA PRO A 191 -22.78 -2.53 -23.00
C PRO A 191 -22.67 -3.94 -23.62
N GLU A 192 -22.28 -4.05 -24.90
CA GLU A 192 -22.10 -5.33 -25.57
C GLU A 192 -20.90 -6.12 -25.01
N ASP A 193 -19.76 -5.46 -24.80
CA ASP A 193 -18.57 -6.08 -24.22
C ASP A 193 -18.80 -6.45 -22.76
N ALA A 194 -19.50 -5.60 -21.99
CA ALA A 194 -19.89 -5.90 -20.61
C ALA A 194 -20.80 -7.15 -20.54
N TYR A 195 -21.74 -7.31 -21.47
CA TYR A 195 -22.62 -8.48 -21.52
C TYR A 195 -21.90 -9.75 -21.98
N LYS A 196 -21.03 -9.66 -23.00
CA LYS A 196 -20.34 -10.82 -23.59
C LYS A 196 -19.17 -11.32 -22.75
N SER A 197 -18.37 -10.41 -22.22
CA SER A 197 -17.10 -10.72 -21.54
C SER A 197 -17.11 -10.42 -20.05
N GLY A 198 -18.16 -9.74 -19.55
CA GLY A 198 -18.24 -9.32 -18.15
C GLY A 198 -17.21 -8.26 -17.78
N THR A 199 -16.56 -7.61 -18.76
CA THR A 199 -15.53 -6.60 -18.51
C THR A 199 -16.15 -5.22 -18.39
N ILE A 200 -15.71 -4.48 -17.39
CA ILE A 200 -15.77 -3.02 -17.38
C ILE A 200 -14.60 -2.52 -18.23
N GLN A 201 -14.80 -1.40 -18.94
CA GLN A 201 -13.74 -0.77 -19.73
C GLN A 201 -12.52 -0.45 -18.85
N LYS A 202 -11.31 -0.51 -19.41
CA LYS A 202 -10.07 -0.30 -18.65
C LYS A 202 -9.89 1.16 -18.19
N GLN A 203 -10.42 2.11 -18.95
CA GLN A 203 -10.38 3.54 -18.62
C GLN A 203 -11.79 4.00 -18.25
N VAL A 204 -11.99 4.36 -16.99
CA VAL A 204 -13.26 4.87 -16.47
C VAL A 204 -12.96 6.06 -15.56
N ALA A 205 -13.74 7.14 -15.73
CA ALA A 205 -13.72 8.31 -14.87
C ALA A 205 -12.30 8.84 -14.54
N GLY A 206 -11.47 9.04 -15.57
CA GLY A 206 -10.12 9.61 -15.40
C GLY A 206 -9.03 8.64 -14.94
N PHE A 207 -9.37 7.44 -14.45
CA PHE A 207 -8.39 6.41 -14.13
C PHE A 207 -7.78 5.80 -15.39
N ASN A 208 -6.46 5.59 -15.38
CA ASN A 208 -5.73 4.95 -16.48
C ASN A 208 -6.07 3.48 -16.59
N ASP A 209 -6.21 2.80 -15.45
CA ASP A 209 -6.51 1.38 -15.38
C ASP A 209 -7.48 1.04 -14.25
N VAL A 210 -8.59 0.41 -14.64
CA VAL A 210 -9.59 -0.17 -13.75
C VAL A 210 -9.50 -1.69 -13.84
N LEU A 211 -9.08 -2.30 -12.74
CA LEU A 211 -8.81 -3.73 -12.63
C LEU A 211 -9.66 -4.34 -11.53
N ARG A 212 -9.65 -5.67 -11.45
CA ARG A 212 -10.26 -6.42 -10.36
C ARG A 212 -9.21 -7.29 -9.69
N SER A 213 -9.24 -7.36 -8.36
CA SER A 213 -8.37 -8.26 -7.62
C SER A 213 -9.19 -9.08 -6.61
N PRO A 214 -9.07 -10.42 -6.60
CA PRO A 214 -9.71 -11.25 -5.59
C PRO A 214 -9.00 -11.20 -4.23
N LYS A 215 -7.89 -10.43 -4.12
CA LYS A 215 -7.02 -10.38 -2.93
C LYS A 215 -7.27 -9.16 -2.05
N LEU A 216 -8.23 -8.31 -2.42
CA LEU A 216 -8.60 -7.15 -1.61
C LEU A 216 -9.20 -7.64 -0.28
N PRO A 217 -8.69 -7.13 0.86
CA PRO A 217 -9.13 -7.60 2.16
C PRO A 217 -10.52 -7.05 2.51
N THR A 218 -11.19 -7.71 3.44
CA THR A 218 -12.41 -7.19 4.05
C THR A 218 -12.06 -6.29 5.22
N LEU A 219 -12.57 -5.06 5.22
CA LEU A 219 -12.44 -4.16 6.36
C LEU A 219 -13.60 -4.40 7.32
N ALA A 220 -13.29 -4.82 8.55
CA ALA A 220 -14.29 -5.06 9.58
C ALA A 220 -14.77 -3.74 10.20
N ALA A 221 -16.07 -3.65 10.53
CA ALA A 221 -16.65 -2.50 11.22
C ALA A 221 -15.92 -2.17 12.53
N SER A 222 -15.76 -0.89 12.83
CA SER A 222 -15.24 -0.46 14.14
C SER A 222 -16.36 -0.52 15.19
N THR A 223 -15.99 -0.79 16.44
CA THR A 223 -16.94 -0.78 17.58
C THR A 223 -16.80 0.47 18.45
N ALA A 224 -15.86 1.35 18.10
CA ALA A 224 -15.67 2.62 18.78
C ALA A 224 -16.91 3.51 18.64
N THR A 225 -17.17 4.34 19.65
CA THR A 225 -18.25 5.33 19.62
C THR A 225 -17.95 6.44 20.62
N GLY A 226 -18.45 7.66 20.36
CA GLY A 226 -18.33 8.79 21.29
C GLY A 226 -16.89 9.25 21.57
N LEU A 227 -15.96 9.02 20.64
CA LEU A 227 -14.57 9.43 20.78
C LEU A 227 -14.40 10.93 20.50
N THR A 228 -13.57 11.58 21.31
CA THR A 228 -13.24 13.00 21.15
C THR A 228 -11.75 13.24 21.31
N VAL A 229 -11.20 14.26 20.65
CA VAL A 229 -9.81 14.68 20.82
C VAL A 229 -9.58 15.20 22.24
N ASN A 230 -8.52 14.73 22.89
CA ASN A 230 -8.15 15.14 24.24
C ASN A 230 -7.05 16.23 24.20
N GLY A 231 -7.44 17.47 24.49
CA GLY A 231 -6.55 18.62 24.39
C GLY A 231 -6.40 19.15 22.97
N ALA A 232 -6.01 20.43 22.83
CA ALA A 232 -5.68 20.99 21.52
C ALA A 232 -4.32 20.44 21.07
N GLN A 233 -4.22 19.98 19.83
CA GLN A 233 -3.02 19.33 19.31
C GLN A 233 -2.62 19.92 17.96
N SER A 234 -1.33 20.24 17.85
CA SER A 234 -0.67 20.75 16.65
C SER A 234 0.46 19.81 16.25
N PHE A 235 0.68 19.67 14.94
CA PHE A 235 1.72 18.79 14.39
C PHE A 235 2.60 19.57 13.43
N LYS A 236 3.90 19.45 13.62
CA LYS A 236 4.91 20.04 12.75
C LYS A 236 5.56 18.99 11.83
N PRO A 237 5.80 19.31 10.56
CA PRO A 237 6.67 18.53 9.70
C PRO A 237 8.12 18.79 10.10
N GLU A 238 8.89 17.72 10.31
CA GLU A 238 10.29 17.78 10.72
C GLU A 238 11.08 16.72 9.95
N ALA A 239 12.27 17.09 9.48
CA ALA A 239 13.18 16.16 8.83
C ALA A 239 13.90 15.27 9.85
N TRP A 240 14.29 15.87 10.97
CA TRP A 240 14.99 15.23 12.07
C TRP A 240 14.58 15.84 13.41
N THR A 241 14.76 15.08 14.48
CA THR A 241 14.66 15.55 15.86
C THR A 241 15.97 15.30 16.60
N ALA A 242 16.26 16.10 17.62
CA ALA A 242 17.41 15.88 18.48
C ALA A 242 17.10 14.74 19.46
N ASP A 243 17.95 13.73 19.50
CA ASP A 243 17.96 12.73 20.57
C ASP A 243 18.41 13.37 21.90
N ALA A 244 18.22 12.67 23.03
CA ALA A 244 18.62 13.10 24.37
C ALA A 244 20.11 13.48 24.45
N ASP A 245 20.96 12.85 23.63
CA ASP A 245 22.40 13.12 23.53
C ASP A 245 22.75 14.24 22.53
N GLY A 246 21.75 14.85 21.87
CA GLY A 246 21.92 15.94 20.91
C GLY A 246 22.23 15.51 19.46
N ASN A 247 22.23 14.20 19.18
CA ASN A 247 22.36 13.66 17.83
C ASN A 247 21.08 13.89 17.01
N ARG A 248 21.20 13.92 15.68
CA ARG A 248 20.05 14.09 14.79
C ARG A 248 19.50 12.73 14.37
N GLU A 249 18.24 12.47 14.68
CA GLU A 249 17.52 11.27 14.24
C GLU A 249 16.44 11.64 13.22
N ASN A 250 16.35 10.88 12.13
CA ASN A 250 15.35 11.10 11.09
C ASN A 250 13.93 10.82 11.62
N VAL A 251 12.98 11.63 11.18
CA VAL A 251 11.56 11.50 11.54
C VAL A 251 10.75 10.99 10.35
N ASP A 252 9.92 9.96 10.57
CA ASP A 252 8.95 9.49 9.56
C ASP A 252 7.74 10.44 9.57
N ASN A 253 7.51 11.13 8.44
CA ASN A 253 6.47 12.15 8.36
C ASN A 253 5.06 11.60 8.01
N ARG A 254 4.91 10.28 7.80
CA ARG A 254 3.62 9.69 7.41
C ARG A 254 2.62 9.56 8.54
N THR A 255 3.08 9.56 9.80
CA THR A 255 2.22 9.25 10.96
C THR A 255 2.26 10.35 12.01
N ALA A 256 1.17 10.46 12.76
CA ALA A 256 1.06 11.32 13.94
C ALA A 256 0.39 10.57 15.08
N VAL A 257 0.80 10.83 16.32
CA VAL A 257 0.12 10.29 17.51
C VAL A 257 -0.85 11.35 18.01
N VAL A 258 -2.14 11.03 17.97
CA VAL A 258 -3.22 11.88 18.48
C VAL A 258 -3.71 11.30 19.80
N VAL A 259 -3.84 12.14 20.83
CA VAL A 259 -4.44 11.72 22.10
C VAL A 259 -5.95 11.90 22.01
N LEU A 260 -6.70 10.79 22.15
CA LEU A 260 -8.16 10.78 22.19
C LEU A 260 -8.65 10.60 23.64
N SER A 261 -9.97 10.70 23.84
CA SER A 261 -10.61 10.38 25.12
C SER A 261 -10.43 8.91 25.49
N ALA A 262 -10.45 8.01 24.50
CA ALA A 262 -10.09 6.60 24.62
C ALA A 262 -9.70 6.05 23.24
N GLY A 263 -8.91 4.98 23.20
CA GLY A 263 -8.68 4.18 21.99
C GLY A 263 -9.50 2.89 21.95
N THR A 264 -10.34 2.63 22.94
CA THR A 264 -11.15 1.41 23.04
C THR A 264 -12.08 1.27 21.84
N GLY A 265 -12.08 0.10 21.21
CA GLY A 265 -12.93 -0.20 20.06
C GLY A 265 -12.30 0.13 18.70
N LEU A 266 -11.23 0.94 18.68
CA LEU A 266 -10.42 1.18 17.48
C LEU A 266 -9.39 0.06 17.26
N LYS A 267 -9.17 -0.28 16.00
CA LYS A 267 -8.14 -1.22 15.55
C LYS A 267 -7.36 -0.68 14.35
N ARG A 268 -6.21 -1.29 14.07
CA ARG A 268 -5.42 -0.97 12.88
C ARG A 268 -6.29 -1.15 11.62
N GLY A 269 -6.23 -0.17 10.73
CA GLY A 269 -6.99 -0.12 9.49
C GLY A 269 -8.34 0.61 9.59
N ASP A 270 -8.82 0.95 10.80
CA ASP A 270 -10.04 1.74 10.97
C ASP A 270 -9.92 3.11 10.30
N LYS A 271 -11.03 3.57 9.71
CA LYS A 271 -11.12 4.83 8.96
C LYS A 271 -11.88 5.85 9.79
N ILE A 272 -11.27 7.01 10.02
CA ILE A 272 -11.83 8.07 10.87
C ILE A 272 -11.73 9.44 10.21
N SER A 273 -12.56 10.38 10.65
CA SER A 273 -12.44 11.81 10.33
C SER A 273 -12.68 12.64 11.58
N PHE A 274 -12.17 13.87 11.58
CA PHE A 274 -12.37 14.82 12.67
C PHE A 274 -13.39 15.87 12.26
N ALA A 275 -14.39 16.11 13.12
CA ALA A 275 -15.47 17.04 12.80
C ALA A 275 -14.94 18.46 12.53
N GLY A 276 -15.22 19.00 11.33
CA GLY A 276 -14.83 20.34 10.90
C GLY A 276 -13.43 20.46 10.28
N VAL A 277 -12.65 19.36 10.25
CA VAL A 277 -11.35 19.32 9.57
C VAL A 277 -11.58 18.95 8.12
N LYS A 278 -11.14 19.81 7.21
CA LYS A 278 -11.30 19.68 5.75
C LYS A 278 -9.95 19.48 5.08
N PHE A 279 -9.97 18.78 3.95
CA PHE A 279 -8.77 18.67 3.10
C PHE A 279 -8.40 20.03 2.49
N LEU A 280 -7.11 20.16 2.16
CA LEU A 280 -6.57 21.21 1.30
C LEU A 280 -6.09 20.60 -0.01
N ALA A 281 -6.14 21.37 -1.10
CA ALA A 281 -5.35 21.02 -2.28
C ALA A 281 -3.87 21.21 -1.99
N GLN A 282 -3.02 20.30 -2.48
CA GLN A 282 -1.62 20.29 -2.09
C GLN A 282 -0.81 21.49 -2.59
N MET A 283 -1.05 22.01 -3.79
CA MET A 283 -0.28 23.14 -4.31
C MET A 283 -0.99 24.46 -4.05
N ALA A 284 -2.27 24.55 -4.41
CA ALA A 284 -3.04 25.80 -4.30
C ALA A 284 -3.42 26.18 -2.85
N LYS A 285 -3.43 25.20 -1.93
CA LYS A 285 -3.84 25.36 -0.52
C LYS A 285 -5.25 25.96 -0.33
N ASN A 286 -6.15 25.82 -1.32
CA ASN A 286 -7.57 26.11 -1.15
C ASN A 286 -8.25 25.05 -0.27
N VAL A 287 -9.23 25.49 0.51
CA VAL A 287 -10.02 24.60 1.37
C VAL A 287 -11.04 23.85 0.52
N LEU A 288 -11.03 22.52 0.63
CA LEU A 288 -11.98 21.63 -0.04
C LEU A 288 -13.24 21.43 0.80
N THR A 289 -14.30 20.93 0.17
CA THR A 289 -15.60 20.66 0.80
C THR A 289 -15.60 19.35 1.59
N HIS A 290 -14.80 18.38 1.15
CA HIS A 290 -14.69 17.06 1.77
C HIS A 290 -13.97 17.11 3.13
N ASP A 291 -14.49 16.35 4.10
CA ASP A 291 -13.83 16.14 5.38
C ASP A 291 -12.50 15.40 5.20
N ALA A 292 -11.50 15.78 5.99
CA ALA A 292 -10.23 15.10 6.01
C ALA A 292 -10.37 13.71 6.66
N THR A 293 -9.94 12.69 5.93
CA THR A 293 -10.00 11.28 6.35
C THR A 293 -8.62 10.76 6.72
N PHE A 294 -8.60 9.89 7.73
CA PHE A 294 -7.39 9.33 8.32
C PHE A 294 -7.56 7.84 8.59
N THR A 295 -6.43 7.12 8.59
CA THR A 295 -6.39 5.71 8.95
C THR A 295 -5.62 5.47 10.22
N VAL A 296 -6.16 4.62 11.09
CA VAL A 296 -5.51 4.19 12.32
C VAL A 296 -4.44 3.15 12.01
N VAL A 297 -3.19 3.46 12.36
CA VAL A 297 -2.02 2.58 12.15
C VAL A 297 -1.72 1.77 13.41
N ALA A 298 -1.88 2.38 14.60
CA ALA A 298 -1.67 1.74 15.88
C ALA A 298 -2.51 2.38 16.98
N VAL A 299 -2.83 1.63 18.03
CA VAL A 299 -3.58 2.10 19.20
C VAL A 299 -2.82 1.69 20.46
N ASN A 300 -2.51 2.66 21.31
CA ASN A 300 -1.85 2.44 22.60
C ASN A 300 -2.60 3.22 23.70
N GLY A 301 -3.61 2.58 24.29
CA GLY A 301 -4.49 3.23 25.26
C GLY A 301 -5.25 4.40 24.61
N ALA A 302 -5.08 5.61 25.14
CA ALA A 302 -5.65 6.84 24.58
C ALA A 302 -4.84 7.42 23.41
N ASN A 303 -3.61 6.95 23.20
CA ASN A 303 -2.74 7.44 22.14
C ASN A 303 -2.99 6.63 20.87
N VAL A 304 -3.54 7.28 19.85
CA VAL A 304 -3.87 6.67 18.57
C VAL A 304 -2.96 7.21 17.48
N THR A 305 -2.21 6.32 16.84
CA THR A 305 -1.34 6.69 15.71
C THR A 305 -2.16 6.66 14.43
N ILE A 306 -2.21 7.79 13.73
CA ILE A 306 -2.97 7.98 12.49
C ILE A 306 -2.06 8.31 11.30
N SER A 307 -2.55 8.09 10.08
CA SER A 307 -1.92 8.51 8.84
C SER A 307 -2.95 9.13 7.88
N PRO A 308 -2.62 10.22 7.16
CA PRO A 308 -1.39 11.01 7.22
C PRO A 308 -1.33 11.90 8.48
N LYS A 309 -0.19 12.54 8.73
CA LYS A 309 -0.06 13.56 9.79
C LYS A 309 -0.92 14.78 9.46
N PRO A 310 -1.84 15.24 10.34
CA PRO A 310 -2.67 16.41 10.08
C PRO A 310 -1.88 17.70 10.33
N ILE A 311 -1.31 18.28 9.28
CA ILE A 311 -0.57 19.55 9.33
C ILE A 311 -1.53 20.68 8.97
N ALA A 312 -1.81 21.53 9.96
CA ALA A 312 -2.83 22.58 9.85
C ALA A 312 -2.28 23.86 9.22
N LEU A 313 -2.98 24.37 8.19
CA LEU A 313 -2.67 25.64 7.56
C LEU A 313 -2.88 26.83 8.51
N SER A 314 -3.89 26.76 9.38
CA SER A 314 -4.21 27.81 10.35
C SER A 314 -3.24 27.89 11.53
N ASP A 315 -2.25 27.00 11.64
CA ASP A 315 -1.31 27.00 12.75
C ASP A 315 -0.25 28.12 12.56
N VAL A 316 -0.30 29.09 13.46
CA VAL A 316 0.61 30.24 13.48
C VAL A 316 1.98 29.89 14.07
N THR A 317 2.12 28.74 14.72
CA THR A 317 3.40 28.28 15.30
C THR A 317 4.33 27.67 14.25
N LEU A 318 3.80 27.26 13.10
CA LEU A 318 4.58 26.72 12.00
C LEU A 318 5.36 27.82 11.29
N THR A 319 6.60 27.51 10.91
CA THR A 319 7.40 28.37 10.04
C THR A 319 6.82 28.36 8.61
N PRO A 320 7.17 29.33 7.75
CA PRO A 320 6.67 29.36 6.37
C PRO A 320 6.95 28.07 5.60
N GLU A 321 8.15 27.51 5.72
CA GLU A 321 8.52 26.24 5.08
C GLU A 321 7.78 25.03 5.66
N GLN A 322 7.42 25.03 6.95
CA GLN A 322 6.59 23.99 7.53
C GLN A 322 5.14 24.09 7.07
N ARG A 323 4.61 25.32 6.99
CA ARG A 323 3.24 25.60 6.52
C ARG A 323 3.05 25.24 5.05
N ALA A 324 4.13 25.25 4.26
CA ALA A 324 4.10 24.77 2.89
C ALA A 324 3.56 23.33 2.82
N TYR A 325 3.86 22.45 3.78
CA TYR A 325 3.38 21.06 3.82
C TYR A 325 1.99 20.87 4.44
N ALA A 326 1.21 21.95 4.64
CA ALA A 326 -0.12 21.83 5.21
C ALA A 326 -1.07 21.01 4.30
N ASN A 327 -1.81 20.09 4.91
CA ASN A 327 -2.77 19.21 4.25
C ASN A 327 -4.20 19.31 4.80
N VAL A 328 -4.36 19.94 5.97
CA VAL A 328 -5.67 20.22 6.57
C VAL A 328 -5.83 21.70 6.90
N ASN A 329 -7.08 22.17 6.89
CA ASN A 329 -7.40 23.58 7.10
C ASN A 329 -7.09 24.07 8.53
N THR A 330 -7.35 23.26 9.56
CA THR A 330 -7.32 23.69 10.95
C THR A 330 -6.70 22.66 11.91
N THR A 331 -6.26 23.11 13.08
CA THR A 331 -5.68 22.27 14.13
C THR A 331 -6.75 21.43 14.84
N LEU A 332 -6.34 20.35 15.49
CA LEU A 332 -7.28 19.53 16.25
C LEU A 332 -7.65 20.25 17.56
N ALA A 333 -8.90 20.68 17.66
CA ALA A 333 -9.41 21.39 18.83
C ALA A 333 -9.79 20.42 19.96
N VAL A 334 -9.84 20.95 21.19
CA VAL A 334 -10.32 20.21 22.37
C VAL A 334 -11.75 19.71 22.13
N ALA A 335 -12.02 18.47 22.51
CA ALA A 335 -13.35 17.86 22.43
C ALA A 335 -13.94 17.76 21.01
N MET A 336 -13.12 17.89 19.98
CA MET A 336 -13.52 17.65 18.59
C MET A 336 -13.95 16.19 18.44
N ALA A 337 -15.14 15.96 17.89
CA ALA A 337 -15.69 14.63 17.70
C ALA A 337 -14.92 13.85 16.62
N VAL A 338 -14.71 12.57 16.88
CA VAL A 338 -14.11 11.63 15.92
C VAL A 338 -15.21 10.80 15.28
N ASN A 339 -15.39 10.97 13.97
CA ASN A 339 -16.33 10.19 13.18
C ASN A 339 -15.64 8.92 12.69
N ILE A 340 -16.40 7.83 12.62
CA ILE A 340 -15.94 6.53 12.15
C ILE A 340 -16.60 6.26 10.80
N LEU A 341 -15.79 5.96 9.79
CA LEU A 341 -16.27 5.79 8.41
C LEU A 341 -16.56 4.33 8.07
N ASN A 342 -15.95 3.37 8.77
CA ASN A 342 -16.21 1.94 8.60
C ASN A 342 -17.28 1.44 9.60
N THR A 343 -18.54 1.78 9.36
CA THR A 343 -19.68 1.36 10.20
C THR A 343 -20.09 -0.08 9.96
N THR A 344 -19.90 -0.58 8.73
CA THR A 344 -20.30 -1.93 8.32
C THR A 344 -19.13 -2.69 7.72
N THR A 345 -19.02 -3.99 8.03
CA THR A 345 -17.99 -4.85 7.47
C THR A 345 -18.20 -5.05 5.96
N THR A 346 -17.28 -4.55 5.14
CA THR A 346 -17.36 -4.62 3.67
C THR A 346 -16.01 -5.01 3.05
N ALA A 347 -16.05 -5.66 1.89
CA ALA A 347 -14.86 -5.90 1.07
C ALA A 347 -14.37 -4.59 0.46
N THR A 348 -13.09 -4.27 0.60
CA THR A 348 -12.59 -2.97 0.14
C THR A 348 -12.45 -2.91 -1.38
N ASN A 349 -12.64 -1.71 -1.93
CA ASN A 349 -12.09 -1.33 -3.23
C ASN A 349 -10.89 -0.42 -2.96
N VAL A 350 -9.81 -0.53 -3.73
CA VAL A 350 -8.57 0.23 -3.47
C VAL A 350 -8.20 1.02 -4.71
N PHE A 351 -7.73 2.24 -4.52
CA PHE A 351 -7.25 3.09 -5.60
C PHE A 351 -6.02 3.86 -5.16
N TRP A 352 -5.14 4.18 -6.09
CA TRP A 352 -3.93 4.96 -5.78
C TRP A 352 -3.36 5.65 -7.02
N ALA A 353 -2.43 6.58 -6.79
CA ALA A 353 -1.46 7.00 -7.80
C ALA A 353 -0.31 5.98 -7.83
N ASP A 354 0.18 5.61 -9.01
CA ASP A 354 1.09 4.46 -9.19
C ASP A 354 2.45 4.62 -8.48
N ASP A 355 2.84 5.84 -8.09
CA ASP A 355 4.03 6.15 -7.30
C ASP A 355 3.83 6.01 -5.78
N SER A 356 2.62 5.72 -5.33
CA SER A 356 2.25 5.77 -3.90
C SER A 356 2.76 4.57 -3.10
N ILE A 357 2.89 3.41 -3.74
CA ILE A 357 3.37 2.17 -3.12
C ILE A 357 4.64 1.73 -3.84
N ARG A 358 5.64 1.29 -3.06
CA ARG A 358 6.86 0.67 -3.56
C ARG A 358 7.04 -0.72 -2.97
N LEU A 359 7.54 -1.63 -3.78
CA LEU A 359 7.92 -2.97 -3.36
C LEU A 359 9.43 -3.01 -3.17
N VAL A 360 9.86 -2.96 -1.90
CA VAL A 360 11.27 -3.08 -1.54
C VAL A 360 11.63 -4.54 -1.47
N SER A 361 12.69 -4.96 -2.15
CA SER A 361 13.19 -6.33 -2.09
C SER A 361 14.70 -6.37 -1.90
N GLN A 362 15.17 -7.48 -1.34
CA GLN A 362 16.60 -7.74 -1.19
C GLN A 362 16.92 -9.20 -1.53
N PRO A 363 18.06 -9.44 -2.20
CA PRO A 363 18.50 -10.79 -2.46
C PRO A 363 18.99 -11.43 -1.17
N ILE A 364 18.70 -12.72 -0.98
CA ILE A 364 19.24 -13.49 0.13
C ILE A 364 20.60 -14.06 -0.30
N PRO A 365 21.72 -13.74 0.37
CA PRO A 365 23.06 -14.10 -0.09
C PRO A 365 23.43 -15.56 0.23
N ILE A 366 22.65 -16.53 -0.27
CA ILE A 366 22.91 -17.96 -0.08
C ILE A 366 23.94 -18.54 -1.06
N SER A 367 24.45 -17.74 -1.99
CA SER A 367 25.53 -18.09 -2.92
C SER A 367 26.93 -17.85 -2.34
N HIS A 368 27.02 -17.39 -1.09
CA HIS A 368 28.28 -17.20 -0.39
C HIS A 368 28.94 -18.55 -0.07
N GLU A 369 30.28 -18.64 -0.13
CA GLU A 369 31.06 -19.87 0.09
C GLU A 369 30.78 -20.54 1.46
N LEU A 370 30.27 -19.76 2.42
CA LEU A 370 29.80 -20.25 3.71
C LEU A 370 28.73 -21.35 3.58
N PHE A 371 27.94 -21.35 2.50
CA PHE A 371 26.84 -22.28 2.28
C PHE A 371 27.20 -23.45 1.34
N SER A 372 28.46 -23.90 1.37
CA SER A 372 28.99 -24.99 0.53
C SER A 372 28.22 -26.33 0.64
N GLY A 373 27.50 -26.56 1.74
CA GLY A 373 26.71 -27.78 1.96
C GLY A 373 25.34 -27.82 1.26
N MET A 374 24.88 -26.72 0.65
CA MET A 374 23.57 -26.63 0.00
C MET A 374 23.71 -26.29 -1.48
N LYS A 375 22.92 -26.93 -2.35
CA LYS A 375 22.83 -26.53 -3.76
C LYS A 375 21.82 -25.39 -3.86
N THR A 376 22.27 -24.23 -4.33
CA THR A 376 21.46 -23.01 -4.39
C THR A 376 21.30 -22.53 -5.84
N GLN A 377 20.14 -21.97 -6.16
CA GLN A 377 19.86 -21.29 -7.43
C GLN A 377 18.96 -20.07 -7.22
N SER A 378 19.11 -19.06 -8.07
CA SER A 378 18.17 -17.95 -8.13
C SER A 378 16.84 -18.41 -8.70
N PHE A 379 15.75 -17.86 -8.18
CA PHE A 379 14.39 -18.14 -8.61
C PHE A 379 13.67 -16.83 -8.86
N SER A 380 13.27 -16.56 -10.10
CA SER A 380 12.46 -15.40 -10.43
C SER A 380 10.98 -15.75 -10.36
N ILE A 381 10.16 -14.84 -9.83
CA ILE A 381 8.70 -14.95 -9.92
C ILE A 381 8.25 -14.10 -11.12
N PRO A 382 7.93 -14.73 -12.26
CA PRO A 382 7.39 -14.01 -13.43
C PRO A 382 6.08 -13.30 -13.07
N GLY A 383 5.82 -12.17 -13.73
CA GLY A 383 4.66 -11.30 -13.47
C GLY A 383 4.83 -10.33 -12.28
N VAL A 384 5.56 -10.72 -11.23
CA VAL A 384 5.84 -9.86 -10.07
C VAL A 384 7.20 -9.16 -10.19
N GLY A 385 8.15 -9.77 -10.90
CA GLY A 385 9.48 -9.20 -11.15
C GLY A 385 10.41 -9.24 -9.94
N LEU A 386 10.10 -10.07 -8.95
CA LEU A 386 10.94 -10.28 -7.77
C LEU A 386 11.82 -11.53 -7.93
N ASN A 387 13.04 -11.44 -7.38
CA ASN A 387 14.00 -12.54 -7.35
C ASN A 387 14.10 -13.10 -5.93
N GLY A 388 13.76 -14.38 -5.81
CA GLY A 388 14.00 -15.21 -4.64
C GLY A 388 15.13 -16.21 -4.87
N VAL A 389 15.23 -17.17 -3.96
CA VAL A 389 16.26 -18.20 -3.97
C VAL A 389 15.67 -19.56 -3.64
N VAL A 390 16.21 -20.61 -4.26
CA VAL A 390 15.87 -22.00 -3.98
C VAL A 390 17.13 -22.72 -3.49
N ALA A 391 17.02 -23.43 -2.37
CA ALA A 391 18.10 -24.20 -1.77
C ALA A 391 17.68 -25.66 -1.57
N TYR A 392 18.60 -26.59 -1.86
CA TYR A 392 18.44 -28.02 -1.64
C TYR A 392 19.57 -28.56 -0.77
N GLN A 393 19.23 -29.42 0.18
CA GLN A 393 20.21 -30.09 1.05
C GLN A 393 19.78 -31.53 1.37
N GLY A 394 20.69 -32.48 1.19
CA GLY A 394 20.48 -33.88 1.61
C GLY A 394 20.96 -34.13 3.03
N ASP A 395 20.29 -35.05 3.73
CA ASP A 395 20.74 -35.62 5.00
C ASP A 395 20.99 -37.12 4.81
N ILE A 396 22.25 -37.52 5.04
CA ILE A 396 22.70 -38.90 4.91
C ILE A 396 22.07 -39.82 5.97
N SER A 397 21.74 -39.29 7.15
CA SER A 397 21.28 -40.09 8.29
C SER A 397 19.86 -40.61 8.07
N THR A 398 19.02 -39.79 7.44
CA THR A 398 17.60 -40.08 7.22
C THR A 398 17.28 -40.41 5.75
N LEU A 399 18.28 -40.30 4.85
CA LEU A 399 18.11 -40.37 3.40
C LEU A 399 16.99 -39.45 2.91
N ALA A 400 16.87 -38.27 3.51
CA ALA A 400 15.89 -37.25 3.16
C ALA A 400 16.56 -36.03 2.51
N GLY A 401 15.88 -35.43 1.53
CA GLY A 401 16.23 -34.15 0.95
C GLY A 401 15.32 -33.05 1.47
N LYS A 402 15.88 -31.90 1.84
CA LYS A 402 15.15 -30.68 2.21
C LYS A 402 15.24 -29.67 1.07
N CYS A 403 14.11 -29.07 0.72
CA CYS A 403 14.01 -27.97 -0.23
C CYS A 403 13.44 -26.73 0.47
N ARG A 404 14.03 -25.57 0.21
CA ARG A 404 13.56 -24.28 0.68
C ARG A 404 13.48 -23.30 -0.48
N ILE A 405 12.33 -22.66 -0.66
CA ILE A 405 12.13 -21.54 -1.57
C ILE A 405 11.88 -20.30 -0.72
N ALA A 406 12.70 -19.27 -0.87
CA ALA A 406 12.65 -18.07 -0.05
C ALA A 406 12.55 -16.81 -0.90
N LEU A 407 11.69 -15.88 -0.48
CA LEU A 407 11.51 -14.57 -1.10
C LEU A 407 11.51 -13.49 -0.02
N TRP A 408 12.30 -12.43 -0.20
CA TRP A 408 12.42 -11.37 0.80
C TRP A 408 12.03 -10.01 0.24
N TYR A 409 10.88 -9.52 0.72
CA TYR A 409 10.23 -8.31 0.21
C TYR A 409 9.42 -7.63 1.31
N ALA A 410 9.09 -6.36 1.08
CA ALA A 410 8.11 -5.60 1.87
C ALA A 410 7.43 -4.57 0.99
N ALA A 411 6.10 -4.46 1.11
CA ALA A 411 5.34 -3.38 0.53
C ALA A 411 5.42 -2.15 1.44
N CYS A 412 5.83 -1.01 0.88
CA CYS A 412 5.95 0.25 1.60
C CYS A 412 5.04 1.29 0.94
N ALA A 413 4.11 1.88 1.70
CA ALA A 413 3.32 3.02 1.25
C ALA A 413 4.15 4.29 1.41
N VAL A 414 4.73 4.80 0.32
CA VAL A 414 5.56 6.01 0.33
C VAL A 414 4.70 7.26 0.49
N ARG A 415 3.56 7.30 -0.21
CA ARG A 415 2.58 8.40 -0.15
C ARG A 415 1.21 7.90 0.32
N PRO A 416 1.01 7.65 1.63
CA PRO A 416 -0.29 7.25 2.17
C PRO A 416 -1.44 8.19 1.78
N GLU A 417 -1.12 9.48 1.61
CA GLU A 417 -2.06 10.54 1.22
C GLU A 417 -2.67 10.37 -0.18
N ALA A 418 -2.03 9.58 -1.06
CA ALA A 418 -2.45 9.31 -2.43
C ALA A 418 -2.97 7.86 -2.61
N ILE A 419 -3.14 7.13 -1.50
CA ILE A 419 -3.79 5.83 -1.47
C ILE A 419 -5.18 6.01 -0.90
N GLY A 420 -6.16 5.37 -1.51
CA GLY A 420 -7.54 5.40 -1.10
C GLY A 420 -8.22 4.05 -1.03
N VAL A 421 -9.30 4.04 -0.23
CA VAL A 421 -10.14 2.89 0.01
C VAL A 421 -11.60 3.29 -0.22
N GLY A 422 -12.26 2.59 -1.14
CA GLY A 422 -13.69 2.66 -1.34
C GLY A 422 -14.42 1.65 -0.45
N LEU A 423 -15.41 2.13 0.30
CA LEU A 423 -16.30 1.36 1.16
C LEU A 423 -17.76 1.57 0.71
N ALA A 424 -18.31 0.61 0.00
CA ALA A 424 -19.74 0.59 -0.30
C ALA A 424 -20.56 0.13 0.93
N ASN A 425 -21.85 0.44 0.94
CA ASN A 425 -22.81 -0.04 1.93
C ASN A 425 -22.42 0.29 3.39
N GLN A 426 -22.05 1.55 3.64
CA GLN A 426 -21.75 2.13 4.96
C GLN A 426 -22.97 2.93 5.43
N ALA A 427 -23.95 2.25 6.02
CA ALA A 427 -25.13 2.84 6.63
C ALA A 427 -24.98 2.98 8.16
#